data_AF-A0AAU9D6T9-F1
#
_entry.id   AF-A0AAU9D6T9-F1
#
_cell.length_a   1.000
_cell.length_b   1.000
_cell.length_c   1.000
_cell.angle_alpha   90.00
_cell.angle_beta   90.00
_cell.angle_gamma   90.00
#
_symmetry.space_group_name_H-M   'P 1'
#
loop_
_entity.id
_entity.type
_entity.pdbx_description
1 polymer ?
#
loop_
_entity_poly.entity_id
_entity_poly.type
_entity_poly.pdbx_seq_one_letter_code
_entity_poly.pdbx_strand_id
1 'polypeptide(L)' 'MKPENARSRPDLFPRYQAKSKKILAVEFGVHPDTIANWCKMIGMETKKGLLSVKEVKKFYSHFGDPFE' A
#
# COMPACT_ATOMS: atom_id res chain seq x y z
N MET A 1 -7.07 -16.28 25.88
CA MET A 1 -6.20 -15.26 25.26
C MET A 1 -6.15 -15.53 23.76
N LYS A 2 -6.87 -14.74 22.96
CA LYS A 2 -6.77 -14.76 21.49
C LYS A 2 -6.29 -13.35 21.08
N PRO A 3 -5.32 -13.18 20.18
CA PRO A 3 -5.00 -11.87 19.66
C PRO A 3 -6.13 -11.48 18.70
N GLU A 4 -7.11 -10.76 19.22
CA GLU A 4 -8.17 -10.14 18.44
C GLU A 4 -7.57 -9.07 17.54
N ASN A 5 -7.21 -9.52 16.34
CA ASN A 5 -7.56 -8.91 15.08
C ASN A 5 -7.37 -7.39 15.04
N ALA A 6 -6.24 -6.98 14.45
CA ALA A 6 -5.86 -5.62 14.09
C ALA A 6 -6.83 -4.98 13.07
N ARG A 7 -8.10 -4.87 13.46
CA ARG A 7 -9.19 -4.29 12.68
C ARG A 7 -9.08 -2.77 12.76
N SER A 8 -8.85 -2.19 11.58
CA SER A 8 -9.36 -0.88 11.20
C SER A 8 -8.93 0.30 12.07
N ARG A 9 -7.74 0.84 11.80
CA ARG A 9 -7.46 2.27 12.00
C ARG A 9 -7.46 2.97 10.64
N PRO A 10 -8.63 3.34 10.09
CA PRO A 10 -8.73 4.04 8.81
C PRO A 10 -8.06 5.43 8.82
N ASP A 11 -7.75 5.98 9.99
CA ASP A 11 -7.17 7.32 10.15
C ASP A 11 -5.63 7.38 10.19
N LEU A 12 -4.92 6.25 10.16
CA LEU A 12 -3.45 6.30 10.28
C LEU A 12 -2.73 6.81 9.03
N PHE A 13 -3.36 6.72 7.85
CA PHE A 13 -2.72 7.11 6.60
C PHE A 13 -3.70 7.83 5.67
N PRO A 14 -3.55 9.15 5.46
CA PRO A 14 -4.24 9.89 4.42
C PRO A 14 -4.26 9.12 3.09
N ARG A 15 -5.43 9.04 2.45
CA ARG A 15 -5.66 8.24 1.24
C ARG A 15 -4.61 8.51 0.15
N TYR A 16 -4.29 9.79 -0.08
CA TYR A 16 -3.32 10.22 -1.09
C TYR A 16 -2.12 10.94 -0.47
N GLN A 17 -1.21 10.16 0.11
CA GLN A 17 0.10 10.65 0.56
C GLN A 17 1.23 9.76 0.04
N ALA A 18 2.47 10.22 0.19
CA ALA A 18 3.62 9.36 -0.08
C ALA A 18 3.63 8.22 0.95
N LYS A 19 3.69 6.96 0.48
CA LYS A 19 3.57 5.76 1.33
C LYS A 19 4.69 4.79 1.03
N SER A 20 5.22 4.17 2.09
CA SER A 20 6.16 3.08 1.92
C SER A 20 5.44 1.81 1.49
N LYS A 21 6.14 0.90 0.82
CA LYS A 21 5.57 -0.42 0.42
C LYS A 21 4.98 -1.19 1.61
N LYS A 22 5.55 -1.02 2.81
CA LYS A 22 5.04 -1.61 4.06
C LYS A 22 3.65 -1.08 4.42
N ILE A 23 3.37 0.20 4.19
CA ILE A 23 2.06 0.78 4.48
C ILE A 23 1.02 0.22 3.51
N LEU A 24 1.33 0.22 2.21
CA LEU A 24 0.47 -0.42 1.20
C LEU A 24 0.20 -1.89 1.52
N ALA A 25 1.20 -2.63 2.00
CA ALA A 25 1.04 -4.01 2.44
C ALA A 25 0.03 -4.16 3.57
N VAL A 26 0.07 -3.26 4.56
CA VAL A 26 -0.90 -3.23 5.66
C VAL A 26 -2.31 -2.88 5.15
N GLU A 27 -2.43 -1.92 4.24
CA GLU A 27 -3.72 -1.50 3.67
C GLU A 27 -4.39 -2.62 2.86
N PHE A 28 -3.61 -3.37 2.09
CA PHE A 28 -4.10 -4.50 1.28
C PHE A 28 -4.12 -5.83 2.05
N GLY A 29 -3.59 -5.87 3.28
CA GLY A 29 -3.47 -7.11 4.06
C GLY A 29 -2.53 -8.15 3.43
N VAL A 30 -1.50 -7.73 2.69
CA VAL A 30 -0.55 -8.60 1.99
C VAL A 30 0.87 -8.44 2.49
N HIS A 31 1.78 -9.34 2.10
CA HIS A 31 3.20 -9.20 2.42
C HIS A 31 3.83 -8.03 1.62
N PRO A 32 4.79 -7.26 2.17
CA PRO A 32 5.48 -6.18 1.45
C PRO A 32 6.18 -6.62 0.16
N ASP A 33 6.63 -7.88 0.06
CA ASP A 33 7.16 -8.44 -1.20
C ASP A 33 6.10 -8.50 -2.30
N THR A 34 4.85 -8.79 -1.95
CA THR A 34 3.73 -8.77 -2.90
C THR A 34 3.57 -7.37 -3.48
N ILE A 35 3.57 -6.34 -2.64
CA ILE A 35 3.53 -4.93 -3.09
C ILE A 35 4.76 -4.59 -3.95
N ALA A 36 5.94 -5.05 -3.57
CA ALA A 36 7.15 -4.82 -4.35
C ALA A 36 7.06 -5.45 -5.75
N ASN A 37 6.48 -6.65 -5.86
CA ASN A 37 6.24 -7.30 -7.14
C ASN A 37 5.18 -6.57 -7.96
N TRP A 38 4.09 -6.14 -7.34
CA TRP A 38 3.03 -5.35 -7.98
C TRP A 38 3.55 -4.04 -8.54
N CYS A 39 4.39 -3.32 -7.78
CA CYS A 39 5.09 -2.13 -8.25
C CYS A 39 5.91 -2.42 -9.51
N LYS A 40 6.68 -3.53 -9.54
CA LYS A 40 7.46 -3.94 -10.72
C LYS A 40 6.56 -4.24 -11.92
N MET A 41 5.43 -4.94 -11.73
CA MET A 41 4.51 -5.28 -12.80
C MET A 41 3.93 -4.06 -13.52
N ILE A 42 3.72 -2.94 -12.81
CA ILE A 42 3.17 -1.69 -13.39
C ILE A 42 4.25 -0.65 -13.75
N GLY A 43 5.53 -1.06 -13.71
CA GLY A 43 6.68 -0.21 -14.05
C GLY A 43 7.01 0.86 -13.01
N MET A 44 6.65 0.65 -11.74
CA MET A 44 7.05 1.51 -10.61
C MET A 44 8.32 0.97 -9.97
N GLU A 45 9.46 1.39 -10.50
CA GLU A 45 10.76 1.09 -9.90
C GLU A 45 11.17 2.15 -8.89
N THR A 46 10.62 2.05 -7.68
CA THR A 46 10.98 2.96 -6.59
C THR A 46 12.30 2.52 -5.93
N LYS A 47 13.40 3.23 -6.22
CA LYS A 47 14.74 2.98 -5.62
C LYS A 47 14.81 3.25 -4.11
N LYS A 48 13.89 4.06 -3.57
CA LYS A 48 13.91 4.55 -2.18
C LYS A 48 12.91 3.86 -1.24
N GLY A 49 12.19 2.83 -1.70
CA GLY A 49 11.19 2.10 -0.89
C GLY A 49 9.94 2.91 -0.50
N LEU A 50 9.90 4.21 -0.83
CA LEU A 50 8.83 5.16 -0.60
C LEU A 50 8.20 5.59 -1.92
N LEU A 51 6.92 5.29 -2.12
CA LEU A 51 6.15 5.70 -3.29
C LEU A 51 5.67 7.13 -3.12
N SER A 52 5.86 7.96 -4.14
CA SER A 52 5.30 9.31 -4.21
C SER A 52 3.77 9.27 -4.35
N VAL A 53 3.08 10.38 -4.05
CA VAL A 53 1.62 10.47 -4.19
C VAL A 53 1.12 10.05 -5.57
N LYS A 54 1.85 10.40 -6.64
CA LYS A 54 1.52 10.00 -8.03
C LYS A 54 1.63 8.49 -8.23
N GLU A 55 2.64 7.86 -7.64
CA GLU A 55 2.83 6.41 -7.70
C GLU A 55 1.73 5.70 -6.92
N VAL A 56 1.38 6.18 -5.72
CA VAL A 56 0.27 5.63 -4.93
C VAL A 56 -1.06 5.73 -5.68
N LYS A 57 -1.35 6.87 -6.32
CA LYS A 57 -2.54 7.03 -7.17
C LYS A 57 -2.58 6.03 -8.32
N LYS A 58 -1.48 5.90 -9.06
CA LYS A 58 -1.41 4.95 -10.18
C LYS A 58 -1.50 3.50 -9.67
N PHE A 59 -0.98 3.20 -8.47
CA PHE A 59 -1.08 1.88 -7.86
C PHE A 59 -2.54 1.52 -7.53
N TYR A 60 -3.27 2.40 -6.82
CA TYR A 60 -4.70 2.18 -6.53
C TYR A 60 -5.55 2.14 -7.81
N SER A 61 -5.22 2.95 -8.82
CA SER A 61 -5.91 2.90 -10.12
C SER A 61 -5.77 1.55 -10.84
N HIS A 62 -4.69 0.79 -10.60
CA HIS A 62 -4.45 -0.51 -11.23
C HIS A 62 -4.97 -1.68 -10.40
N PHE A 63 -4.84 -1.62 -9.07
CA PHE A 63 -5.15 -2.74 -8.16
C PHE A 63 -6.44 -2.55 -7.34
N GLY A 64 -7.09 -1.39 -7.46
CA GLY A 64 -8.23 -0.99 -6.64
C GLY A 64 -7.80 -0.17 -5.42
N ASP A 65 -8.69 0.72 -4.96
CA ASP A 65 -8.54 1.40 -3.67
C ASP A 65 -9.07 0.45 -2.58
N PRO A 66 -8.25 0.07 -1.58
CA PRO A 66 -8.67 -0.89 -0.55
C PRO A 66 -9.70 -0.30 0.45
N PHE A 67 -10.09 0.97 0.29
CA PHE A 67 -11.08 1.66 1.14
C PHE A 67 -12.38 1.99 0.40
N GLU A 68 -12.54 1.62 -0.87
CA GLU A 68 -13.84 1.56 -1.57
C GLU A 68 -14.51 0.20 -1.36
#